data_AF-A0A2M9KUD7-F1
#
_entry.id   AF-A0A2M9KUD7-F1
#
_cell.length_a   1.000
_cell.length_b   1.000
_cell.length_c   1.000
_cell.angle_alpha   90.00
_cell.angle_beta   90.00
_cell.angle_gamma   90.00
#
_symmetry.space_group_name_H-M   'P 1'
#
loop_
_entity.id
_entity.type
_entity.pdbx_description
1 polymer ?
#
loop_
_entity_poly.entity_id
_entity_poly.type
_entity_poly.pdbx_seq_one_letter_code
_entity_poly.pdbx_strand_id
1 'polypeptide(L)'
;MAGMTDPVFDRLTELLGEPDRQAAHGSWDAAETYLGVRLPTGYKTFVDRWGAGTLDDFLSVVGPVDGSAEEARDLWGLWYGRKPGQQRNLDFDPFPYHPEPGGLIGWGADRYGGAWFFLAQGPDPDRWPIAAVSDTGQWYATRGAFPEFLLRCLERRDYPLFLDLTWPRPQPRYRPYRAD
;
A
#
# COMPACT_ATOMS: atom_id res chain seq x y z
N MET A 1 3.51 31.53 9.94
CA MET A 1 2.81 30.99 8.76
C MET A 1 2.36 29.60 9.14
N ALA A 2 1.06 29.41 9.43
CA ALA A 2 0.53 28.09 9.77
C ALA A 2 0.58 27.24 8.51
N GLY A 3 1.44 26.21 8.51
CA GLY A 3 1.43 25.21 7.46
C GLY A 3 0.02 24.63 7.38
N MET A 4 -0.55 24.60 6.18
CA MET A 4 -1.81 23.91 5.96
C MET A 4 -1.57 22.43 6.22
N THR A 5 -1.88 21.98 7.42
CA THR A 5 -1.86 20.56 7.74
C THR A 5 -3.00 19.89 6.98
N ASP A 6 -2.67 18.82 6.28
CA ASP A 6 -3.65 18.03 5.54
C ASP A 6 -4.58 17.33 6.55
N PRO A 7 -5.90 17.60 6.53
CA PRO A 7 -6.83 17.11 7.54
C PRO A 7 -6.88 15.58 7.61
N VAL A 8 -6.56 14.88 6.52
CA VAL A 8 -6.52 13.41 6.52
C VAL A 8 -5.32 12.92 7.34
N PHE A 9 -4.17 13.57 7.19
CA PHE A 9 -2.96 13.20 7.92
C PHE A 9 -3.03 13.58 9.39
N ASP A 10 -3.68 14.70 9.72
CA ASP A 10 -3.98 15.06 11.12
C ASP A 10 -4.79 13.97 11.79
N ARG A 11 -5.85 13.52 11.12
CA ARG A 11 -6.69 12.45 11.63
C ARG A 11 -5.95 11.12 11.78
N LEU A 12 -5.06 10.79 10.83
CA LEU A 12 -4.20 9.62 10.94
C LEU A 12 -3.24 9.75 12.14
N THR A 13 -2.67 10.92 12.40
CA THR A 13 -1.82 11.15 13.58
C THR A 13 -2.61 11.02 14.89
N GLU A 14 -3.85 11.51 14.95
CA GLU A 14 -4.72 11.30 16.12
C GLU A 14 -5.00 9.82 16.41
N LEU A 15 -5.19 9.01 15.35
CA LEU A 15 -5.54 7.60 15.48
C LEU A 15 -4.33 6.70 15.73
N LEU A 16 -3.22 6.94 15.04
CA LEU A 16 -2.04 6.07 15.04
C LEU A 16 -0.97 6.51 16.05
N GLY A 17 -1.08 7.73 16.58
CA GLY A 17 -0.05 8.37 17.37
C GLY A 17 0.95 9.16 16.53
N GLU A 18 1.85 9.88 17.21
CA GLU A 18 2.89 10.67 16.56
C GLU A 18 3.78 9.80 15.67
N PRO A 19 4.02 10.21 14.41
CA PRO A 19 4.91 9.48 13.53
C PRO A 19 6.33 9.44 14.09
N ASP A 20 6.96 8.26 14.09
CA ASP A 20 8.37 8.13 14.42
C ASP A 20 9.20 8.60 13.22
N ARG A 21 9.59 9.89 13.23
CA ARG A 21 10.29 10.58 12.13
C ARG A 21 11.68 10.01 11.79
N GLN A 22 12.11 8.92 12.41
CA GLN A 22 13.52 8.48 12.43
C GLN A 22 13.82 7.17 11.71
N ALA A 23 12.85 6.50 11.09
CA ALA A 23 13.16 5.34 10.25
C ALA A 23 13.76 5.80 8.91
N ALA A 24 15.07 5.61 8.74
CA ALA A 24 15.69 5.68 7.43
C ALA A 24 14.95 4.69 6.51
N HIS A 25 14.45 5.19 5.39
CA HIS A 25 13.79 4.38 4.37
C HIS A 25 14.58 4.54 3.07
N GLY A 26 14.47 3.55 2.18
CA GLY A 26 15.16 3.57 0.91
C GLY A 26 14.76 4.71 -0.03
N SER A 27 15.21 4.65 -1.27
CA SER A 27 15.03 5.73 -2.25
C SER A 27 13.74 5.60 -3.05
N TRP A 28 12.86 6.60 -2.95
CA TRP A 28 11.70 6.73 -3.84
C TRP A 28 12.11 6.87 -5.31
N ASP A 29 13.21 7.55 -5.60
CA ASP A 29 13.67 7.71 -6.99
C ASP A 29 14.10 6.36 -7.58
N ALA A 30 14.77 5.52 -6.79
CA ALA A 30 15.16 4.18 -7.24
C ALA A 30 13.94 3.28 -7.42
N ALA A 31 12.98 3.36 -6.50
CA ALA A 31 11.70 2.68 -6.58
C ALA A 31 10.91 3.02 -7.85
N GLU A 32 10.71 4.32 -8.11
CA GLU A 32 9.98 4.83 -9.27
C GLU A 32 10.73 4.56 -10.58
N THR A 33 12.07 4.55 -10.54
CA THR A 33 12.90 4.15 -11.69
C THR A 33 12.71 2.67 -12.04
N TYR A 34 12.71 1.78 -11.04
CA TYR A 34 12.47 0.36 -11.25
C TYR A 34 11.07 0.09 -11.80
N LEU A 35 10.05 0.73 -11.21
CA LEU A 35 8.66 0.60 -11.64
C LEU A 35 8.37 1.36 -12.95
N GLY A 36 9.26 2.23 -13.41
CA GLY A 36 9.02 3.06 -14.60
C GLY A 36 7.81 4.00 -14.49
N VAL A 37 7.29 4.22 -13.28
CA VAL A 37 6.13 5.07 -12.98
C VAL A 37 6.35 5.81 -11.67
N ARG A 38 5.68 6.95 -11.52
CA ARG A 38 5.60 7.67 -10.24
C ARG A 38 4.62 6.96 -9.30
N LEU A 39 4.92 6.94 -8.02
CA LEU A 39 4.02 6.42 -6.98
C LEU A 39 3.14 7.54 -6.39
N PRO A 40 1.96 7.22 -5.82
CA PRO A 40 1.07 8.21 -5.22
C PRO A 40 1.76 9.05 -4.15
N THR A 41 1.57 10.36 -4.18
CA THR A 41 2.13 11.35 -3.26
C THR A 41 1.67 11.09 -1.83
N GLY A 42 0.40 10.77 -1.63
CA GLY A 42 -0.15 10.47 -0.30
C GLY A 42 0.44 9.21 0.33
N TYR A 43 0.80 8.21 -0.48
CA TYR A 43 1.50 7.01 -0.02
C TYR A 43 2.92 7.33 0.43
N LYS A 44 3.69 8.02 -0.42
CA LYS A 44 5.07 8.45 -0.07
C LYS A 44 5.07 9.29 1.20
N THR A 45 4.17 10.28 1.29
CA THR A 45 4.04 11.14 2.48
C THR A 45 3.70 10.35 3.75
N PHE A 46 2.87 9.30 3.66
CA PHE A 46 2.58 8.43 4.80
C PHE A 46 3.84 7.65 5.23
N VAL A 47 4.49 6.98 4.29
CA VAL A 47 5.68 6.18 4.57
C VAL A 47 6.86 7.05 5.04
N ASP A 48 7.01 8.28 4.53
CA ASP A 48 8.02 9.24 5.01
C ASP A 48 7.80 9.66 6.47
N ARG A 49 6.55 9.65 6.93
CA ARG A 49 6.18 10.03 8.31
C ARG A 49 6.26 8.86 9.27
N TRP A 50 5.63 7.73 8.93
CA TRP A 50 5.50 6.58 9.84
C TRP A 50 6.49 5.45 9.55
N GLY A 51 7.23 5.51 8.45
CA GLY A 51 8.08 4.43 7.97
C GLY A 51 7.30 3.31 7.26
N ALA A 52 8.04 2.35 6.71
CA ALA A 52 7.49 1.02 6.44
C ALA A 52 7.18 0.33 7.77
N GLY A 53 6.16 -0.50 7.84
CA GLY A 53 5.73 -1.05 9.12
C GLY A 53 4.42 -1.80 9.07
N THR A 54 3.88 -2.10 10.24
CA THR A 54 2.61 -2.80 10.39
C THR A 54 1.61 -2.01 11.22
N LEU A 55 0.36 -2.01 10.76
CA LEU A 55 -0.79 -1.48 11.45
C LEU A 55 -1.53 -2.64 12.16
N ASP A 56 -1.62 -2.56 13.48
CA ASP A 56 -2.24 -3.56 14.37
C ASP A 56 -1.66 -4.98 14.29
N ASP A 57 -0.42 -5.11 13.81
CA ASP A 57 0.22 -6.39 13.46
C ASP A 57 -0.63 -7.17 12.42
N PHE A 58 -1.45 -6.46 11.65
CA PHE A 58 -2.35 -7.01 10.64
C PHE A 58 -1.94 -6.56 9.25
N LEU A 59 -1.96 -5.25 8.96
CA LEU A 59 -1.65 -4.70 7.64
C LEU A 59 -0.22 -4.19 7.62
N SER A 60 0.63 -4.84 6.86
CA SER A 60 1.99 -4.43 6.53
C SER A 60 1.98 -3.44 5.37
N VAL A 61 2.63 -2.30 5.55
CA VAL A 61 2.86 -1.28 4.52
C VAL A 61 4.35 -1.32 4.17
N VAL A 62 4.66 -1.53 2.90
CA VAL A 62 6.05 -1.63 2.44
C VAL A 62 6.66 -0.25 2.25
N GLY A 63 7.98 -0.17 2.33
CA GLY A 63 8.73 1.07 2.12
C GLY A 63 9.30 1.19 0.71
N PRO A 64 9.98 2.30 0.40
CA PRO A 64 10.90 2.38 -0.73
C PRO A 64 12.10 1.45 -0.53
N VAL A 65 12.79 1.16 -1.64
CA VAL A 65 13.96 0.27 -1.69
C VAL A 65 15.25 1.05 -1.89
N ASP A 66 16.38 0.52 -1.43
CA ASP A 66 17.70 1.18 -1.53
C ASP A 66 18.29 1.16 -2.95
N GLY A 67 17.62 0.47 -3.87
CA GLY A 67 17.71 0.76 -5.29
C GLY A 67 18.35 -0.32 -6.14
N SER A 68 18.52 -1.54 -5.62
CA SER A 68 18.74 -2.67 -6.51
C SER A 68 17.41 -3.08 -7.17
N ALA A 69 17.47 -3.42 -8.45
CA ALA A 69 16.31 -3.95 -9.17
C ALA A 69 15.85 -5.30 -8.59
N GLU A 70 16.74 -6.02 -7.89
CA GLU A 70 16.44 -7.28 -7.21
C GLU A 70 15.58 -7.06 -5.96
N GLU A 71 15.96 -6.14 -5.07
CA GLU A 71 15.14 -5.76 -3.91
C GLU A 71 13.76 -5.24 -4.32
N ALA A 72 13.72 -4.38 -5.34
CA ALA A 72 12.47 -3.85 -5.89
C ALA A 72 11.59 -4.97 -6.46
N ARG A 73 12.22 -5.94 -7.15
CA ARG A 73 11.54 -7.12 -7.70
C ARG A 73 11.01 -8.02 -6.60
N ASP A 74 11.74 -8.21 -5.52
CA ASP A 74 11.29 -9.05 -4.43
C ASP A 74 10.11 -8.40 -3.71
N LEU A 75 10.21 -7.12 -3.38
CA LEU A 75 9.18 -6.42 -2.62
C LEU A 75 7.91 -6.13 -3.41
N TRP A 76 8.04 -5.72 -4.69
CA TRP A 76 6.87 -5.40 -5.51
C TRP A 76 6.51 -6.47 -6.52
N GLY A 77 7.37 -7.48 -6.69
CA GLY A 77 7.13 -8.53 -7.67
C GLY A 77 7.00 -9.97 -7.20
N LEU A 78 7.25 -10.28 -5.94
CA LEU A 78 6.81 -11.57 -5.38
C LEU A 78 5.29 -11.70 -5.36
N TRP A 79 4.57 -10.59 -5.22
CA TRP A 79 3.11 -10.53 -5.29
C TRP A 79 2.54 -10.93 -6.65
N TYR A 80 3.38 -11.00 -7.69
CA TYR A 80 2.89 -11.17 -9.05
C TYR A 80 2.32 -12.54 -9.33
N GLY A 81 2.69 -13.62 -8.61
CA GLY A 81 2.17 -14.98 -8.82
C GLY A 81 2.26 -15.55 -10.26
N ARG A 82 2.71 -14.72 -11.21
CA ARG A 82 2.59 -14.86 -12.65
C ARG A 82 3.90 -15.44 -13.14
N LYS A 83 3.83 -16.71 -13.54
CA LYS A 83 4.91 -17.32 -14.28
C LYS A 83 4.84 -16.81 -15.73
N PRO A 84 5.97 -16.42 -16.35
CA PRO A 84 6.00 -16.08 -17.77
C PRO A 84 5.32 -17.18 -18.61
N GLY A 85 4.37 -16.81 -19.46
CA GLY A 85 3.62 -17.74 -20.32
C GLY A 85 2.30 -18.27 -19.76
N GLN A 86 1.94 -17.94 -18.53
CA GLN A 86 0.63 -18.29 -17.96
C GLN A 86 -0.44 -17.30 -18.45
N GLN A 87 -1.51 -17.80 -19.09
CA GLN A 87 -2.69 -16.98 -19.37
C GLN A 87 -3.47 -16.70 -18.08
N ARG A 88 -3.91 -15.45 -17.91
CA ARG A 88 -4.73 -15.04 -16.76
C ARG A 88 -6.15 -15.52 -16.95
N ASN A 89 -6.73 -16.12 -15.90
CA ASN A 89 -8.16 -16.36 -15.86
C ASN A 89 -8.84 -15.14 -15.24
N LEU A 90 -9.48 -14.32 -16.07
CA LEU A 90 -10.08 -13.05 -15.65
C LEU A 90 -11.20 -13.21 -14.61
N ASP A 91 -11.78 -14.40 -14.48
CA ASP A 91 -12.79 -14.69 -13.45
C ASP A 91 -12.19 -14.71 -12.04
N PHE A 92 -10.90 -15.05 -11.90
CA PHE A 92 -10.18 -15.15 -10.62
C PHE A 92 -9.08 -14.09 -10.46
N ASP A 93 -8.63 -13.54 -11.57
CA ASP A 93 -7.52 -12.60 -11.65
C ASP A 93 -7.88 -11.50 -12.66
N PRO A 94 -8.68 -10.50 -12.24
CA PRO A 94 -9.30 -9.54 -13.15
C PRO A 94 -8.39 -8.38 -13.56
N PHE A 95 -7.34 -8.06 -12.78
CA PHE A 95 -6.48 -6.90 -13.04
C PHE A 95 -5.11 -7.25 -13.63
N PRO A 96 -4.61 -6.48 -14.62
CA PRO A 96 -3.24 -6.63 -15.12
C PRO A 96 -2.22 -6.46 -14.01
N TYR A 97 -1.00 -6.97 -14.23
CA TYR A 97 0.12 -6.79 -13.33
C TYR A 97 1.14 -5.87 -13.98
N HIS A 98 1.67 -4.92 -13.21
CA HIS A 98 2.74 -4.07 -13.70
C HIS A 98 3.94 -4.93 -14.18
N PRO A 99 4.52 -4.68 -15.37
CA PRO A 99 4.45 -3.47 -16.19
C PRO A 99 3.37 -3.44 -17.28
N GLU A 100 2.41 -4.37 -17.28
CA GLU A 100 1.26 -4.27 -18.20
C GLU A 100 0.50 -2.94 -17.93
N PRO A 101 0.01 -2.23 -18.96
CA PRO A 101 -0.71 -0.97 -18.78
C PRO A 101 -1.89 -1.12 -17.82
N GLY A 102 -2.01 -0.21 -16.84
CA GLY A 102 -3.06 -0.30 -15.81
C GLY A 102 -2.78 -1.34 -14.72
N GLY A 103 -1.57 -1.91 -14.69
CA GLY A 103 -1.21 -3.03 -13.84
C GLY A 103 -1.15 -2.74 -12.34
N LEU A 104 -1.34 -3.80 -11.55
CA LEU A 104 -1.19 -3.84 -10.11
C LEU A 104 0.28 -3.61 -9.72
N ILE A 105 0.49 -2.72 -8.76
CA ILE A 105 1.77 -2.48 -8.07
C ILE A 105 1.52 -2.72 -6.59
N GLY A 106 2.21 -3.70 -5.99
CA GLY A 106 2.05 -4.03 -4.57
C GLY A 106 2.51 -2.89 -3.66
N TRP A 107 1.82 -2.66 -2.55
CA TRP A 107 2.25 -1.74 -1.50
C TRP A 107 2.04 -2.28 -0.10
N GLY A 108 1.33 -3.40 0.05
CA GLY A 108 1.06 -3.95 1.36
C GLY A 108 0.56 -5.38 1.33
N ALA A 109 0.50 -5.95 2.53
CA ALA A 109 0.11 -7.31 2.77
C ALA A 109 -0.62 -7.39 4.10
N ASP A 110 -1.59 -8.29 4.23
CA ASP A 110 -2.10 -8.62 5.55
C ASP A 110 -1.49 -9.92 6.11
N ARG A 111 -1.65 -10.10 7.42
CA ARG A 111 -1.11 -11.26 8.16
C ARG A 111 -1.64 -12.62 7.72
N TYR A 112 -2.73 -12.65 6.94
CA TYR A 112 -3.35 -13.89 6.46
C TYR A 112 -3.00 -14.22 5.02
N GLY A 113 -2.16 -13.39 4.37
CA GLY A 113 -1.74 -13.61 3.00
C GLY A 113 -2.56 -12.86 1.96
N GLY A 114 -3.43 -11.93 2.38
CA GLY A 114 -4.01 -10.97 1.47
C GLY A 114 -2.98 -9.94 1.01
N ALA A 115 -3.16 -9.44 -0.21
CA ALA A 115 -2.23 -8.53 -0.88
C ALA A 115 -2.93 -7.25 -1.32
N TRP A 116 -2.19 -6.14 -1.28
CA TRP A 116 -2.72 -4.79 -1.45
C TRP A 116 -1.93 -4.03 -2.52
N PHE A 117 -2.66 -3.36 -3.40
CA PHE A 117 -2.11 -2.84 -4.65
C PHE A 117 -2.62 -1.44 -4.99
N PHE A 118 -1.80 -0.70 -5.73
CA PHE A 118 -2.24 0.40 -6.58
C PHE A 118 -2.54 -0.16 -7.96
N LEU A 119 -3.66 0.24 -8.55
CA LEU A 119 -3.97 0.00 -9.96
C LEU A 119 -3.44 1.18 -10.76
N ALA A 120 -2.33 0.99 -11.48
CA ALA A 120 -1.62 2.06 -12.21
C ALA A 120 -2.38 2.56 -13.46
N GLN A 121 -3.63 2.95 -13.28
CA GLN A 121 -4.59 3.31 -14.32
C GLN A 121 -4.59 4.82 -14.54
N GLY A 122 -4.12 5.23 -15.71
CA GLY A 122 -4.08 6.63 -16.11
C GLY A 122 -2.82 7.35 -15.63
N PRO A 123 -2.66 8.61 -16.05
CA PRO A 123 -1.40 9.34 -15.93
C PRO A 123 -1.13 9.95 -14.55
N ASP A 124 -2.15 10.00 -13.69
CA ASP A 124 -2.09 10.67 -12.38
C ASP A 124 -2.08 9.62 -11.26
N PRO A 125 -0.92 9.37 -10.62
CA PRO A 125 -0.79 8.39 -9.55
C PRO A 125 -1.68 8.66 -8.34
N ASP A 126 -1.97 9.93 -8.04
CA ASP A 126 -2.80 10.30 -6.88
C ASP A 126 -4.27 9.92 -7.09
N ARG A 127 -4.65 9.50 -8.30
CA ARG A 127 -6.00 9.06 -8.65
C ARG A 127 -6.10 7.57 -8.94
N TRP A 128 -4.99 6.84 -8.82
CA TRP A 128 -4.99 5.40 -9.01
C TRP A 128 -5.91 4.71 -8.02
N PRO A 129 -6.79 3.79 -8.47
CA PRO A 129 -7.59 2.99 -7.55
C PRO A 129 -6.70 2.09 -6.68
N ILE A 130 -7.22 1.74 -5.51
CA ILE A 130 -6.61 0.74 -4.63
C ILE A 130 -7.36 -0.57 -4.81
N ALA A 131 -6.62 -1.66 -4.91
CA ALA A 131 -7.15 -3.02 -4.96
C ALA A 131 -6.58 -3.87 -3.83
N ALA A 132 -7.36 -4.83 -3.38
CA ALA A 132 -6.95 -5.83 -2.41
C ALA A 132 -7.48 -7.20 -2.85
N VAL A 133 -6.72 -8.25 -2.57
CA VAL A 133 -7.12 -9.64 -2.76
C VAL A 133 -6.90 -10.40 -1.47
N SER A 134 -7.87 -11.23 -1.09
CA SER A 134 -7.69 -12.17 0.03
C SER A 134 -6.79 -13.34 -0.35
N ASP A 135 -6.35 -14.09 0.65
CA ASP A 135 -5.69 -15.40 0.49
C ASP A 135 -6.54 -16.43 -0.27
N THR A 136 -7.86 -16.24 -0.26
CA THR A 136 -8.85 -17.06 -0.98
C THR A 136 -9.21 -16.53 -2.37
N GLY A 137 -8.58 -15.43 -2.83
CA GLY A 137 -8.77 -14.87 -4.16
C GLY A 137 -9.98 -13.94 -4.31
N GLN A 138 -10.54 -13.44 -3.21
CA GLN A 138 -11.63 -12.47 -3.25
C GLN A 138 -11.08 -11.07 -3.48
N TRP A 139 -11.52 -10.44 -4.57
CA TRP A 139 -11.07 -9.09 -4.93
C TRP A 139 -11.98 -8.00 -4.38
N TYR A 140 -11.36 -6.89 -4.01
CA TYR A 140 -12.01 -5.63 -3.70
C TYR A 140 -11.22 -4.49 -4.35
N ALA A 141 -11.91 -3.51 -4.92
CA ALA A 141 -11.28 -2.32 -5.48
C ALA A 141 -12.09 -1.08 -5.17
N THR A 142 -11.40 0.02 -4.86
CA THR A 142 -12.02 1.29 -4.49
C THR A 142 -11.21 2.46 -5.01
N ARG A 143 -11.87 3.62 -5.09
CA ARG A 143 -11.22 4.88 -5.49
C ARG A 143 -10.81 5.69 -4.27
N GLY A 144 -9.92 6.64 -4.51
CA GLY A 144 -9.40 7.56 -3.51
C GLY A 144 -7.91 7.34 -3.30
N ALA A 145 -7.24 8.39 -2.82
CA ALA A 145 -5.83 8.30 -2.52
C ALA A 145 -5.58 7.43 -1.27
N PHE A 146 -4.33 7.00 -1.15
CA PHE A 146 -3.88 6.09 -0.10
C PHE A 146 -4.26 6.51 1.33
N PRO A 147 -3.99 7.75 1.79
CA PRO A 147 -4.24 8.09 3.18
C PRO A 147 -5.74 8.18 3.50
N GLU A 148 -6.58 8.58 2.55
CA GLU A 148 -8.05 8.54 2.67
C GLU A 148 -8.55 7.10 2.76
N PHE A 149 -8.00 6.21 1.94
CA PHE A 149 -8.34 4.79 1.98
C PHE A 149 -8.01 4.18 3.35
N LEU A 150 -6.78 4.39 3.82
CA LEU A 150 -6.34 3.91 5.13
C LEU A 150 -7.22 4.46 6.26
N LEU A 151 -7.56 5.74 6.20
CA LEU A 151 -8.47 6.37 7.17
C LEU A 151 -9.87 5.72 7.14
N ARG A 152 -10.43 5.46 5.95
CA ARG A 152 -11.74 4.77 5.85
C ARG A 152 -11.71 3.37 6.45
N CYS A 153 -10.60 2.65 6.33
CA CYS A 153 -10.43 1.36 6.99
C CYS A 153 -10.35 1.50 8.52
N LEU A 154 -9.54 2.44 9.01
CA LEU A 154 -9.40 2.74 10.45
C LEU A 154 -10.74 3.15 11.09
N GLU A 155 -11.58 3.86 10.34
CA GLU A 155 -12.91 4.28 10.77
C GLU A 155 -14.02 3.28 10.43
N ARG A 156 -13.67 2.12 9.88
CA ARG A 156 -14.60 1.04 9.47
C ARG A 156 -15.71 1.49 8.51
N ARG A 157 -15.45 2.53 7.70
CA ARG A 157 -16.38 3.05 6.69
C ARG A 157 -16.32 2.25 5.40
N ASP A 158 -15.18 1.65 5.10
CA ASP A 158 -14.91 0.94 3.86
C ASP A 158 -14.16 -0.36 4.21
N TYR A 159 -14.93 -1.42 4.45
CA TYR A 159 -14.45 -2.66 5.07
C TYR A 159 -14.82 -3.88 4.21
N PRO A 160 -13.95 -4.33 3.30
CA PRO A 160 -14.18 -5.56 2.56
C PRO A 160 -14.44 -6.71 3.53
N LEU A 161 -15.45 -7.53 3.23
CA LEU A 161 -15.91 -8.61 4.12
C LEU A 161 -14.85 -9.68 4.40
N PHE A 162 -13.83 -9.78 3.53
CA PHE A 162 -12.71 -10.70 3.72
C PHE A 162 -11.62 -10.17 4.65
N LEU A 163 -11.65 -8.89 5.02
CA LEU A 163 -10.75 -8.37 6.04
C LEU A 163 -11.15 -8.91 7.41
N ASP A 164 -10.15 -9.13 8.27
CA ASP A 164 -10.35 -9.63 9.63
C ASP A 164 -11.37 -8.78 10.38
N LEU A 165 -12.55 -9.28 10.72
CA LEU A 165 -13.57 -8.47 11.42
C LEU A 165 -13.09 -7.84 12.74
N THR A 166 -11.99 -8.34 13.31
CA THR A 166 -11.36 -7.75 14.52
C THR A 166 -10.41 -6.59 14.24
N TRP A 167 -10.04 -6.35 12.98
CA TRP A 167 -9.28 -5.19 12.54
C TRP A 167 -10.21 -4.04 12.09
N PRO A 168 -9.80 -2.77 12.23
CA PRO A 168 -8.77 -2.29 13.16
C PRO A 168 -9.20 -2.49 14.63
N ARG A 169 -8.22 -2.52 15.54
CA ARG A 169 -8.47 -2.51 16.98
C ARG A 169 -9.11 -1.17 17.40
N PRO A 170 -9.81 -1.09 18.55
CA PRO A 170 -10.40 0.16 19.04
C PRO A 170 -9.39 1.30 19.22
N GLN A 171 -8.13 0.97 19.51
CA GLN A 171 -6.99 1.88 19.53
C GLN A 171 -5.94 1.31 18.58
N PRO A 172 -5.99 1.68 17.29
CA PRO A 172 -5.07 1.14 16.30
C PRO A 172 -3.65 1.60 16.62
N ARG A 173 -2.66 0.75 16.33
CA ARG A 173 -1.25 1.06 16.54
C ARG A 173 -0.45 0.82 15.28
N TYR A 174 0.31 1.83 14.88
CA TYR A 174 1.33 1.67 13.84
C TYR A 174 2.68 1.31 14.47
N ARG A 175 3.36 0.32 13.91
CA ARG A 175 4.70 -0.10 14.32
C ARG A 175 5.62 -0.05 13.11
N PRO A 176 6.56 0.91 13.05
CA PRO A 176 7.57 0.89 12.00
C PRO A 176 8.40 -0.39 12.09
N TYR A 177 8.79 -0.94 10.94
CA TYR A 177 9.90 -1.87 10.88
C TYR A 177 11.14 -1.10 11.31
N ARG A 178 11.83 -1.59 12.35
CA ARG A 178 13.09 -0.97 12.75
C ARG A 178 14.10 -1.23 11.66
N ALA A 179 14.80 -0.19 11.23
CA ALA A 179 16.10 -0.36 10.61
C ALA A 179 17.03 -0.90 11.71
N ASP A 180 17.42 -2.15 11.57
CA ASP A 180 18.47 -2.81 12.35
C ASP A 180 19.85 -2.18 12.10
#